data_AF-A0A420JBA9-F1
#
_entry.id   AF-A0A420JBA9-F1
#
_cell.length_a   1.000
_cell.length_b   1.000
_cell.length_c   1.000
_cell.angle_alpha   90.00
_cell.angle_beta   90.00
_cell.angle_gamma   90.00
#
_symmetry.space_group_name_H-M   'P 1'
#
loop_
_entity.id
_entity.type
_entity.pdbx_description
1 polymer ?
#
loop_
_entity_poly.entity_id
_entity_poly.type
_entity_poly.pdbx_seq_one_letter_code
_entity_poly.pdbx_strand_id
1 'polypeptide(L)' 'MAGDLRRILGNLDIEEEYYLLANAGFTTMVQLTRITEQDMANLNIRLGARRKIQRAIAHSLGWPAAKPLPSEAELNRLRK' A
#
# COMPACT_ATOMS: atom_id res chain seq x y z
N MET A 1 4.76 -12.91 -7.95
CA MET A 1 6.02 -13.42 -7.39
C MET A 1 6.43 -12.52 -6.22
N ALA A 2 7.13 -13.01 -5.20
CA ALA A 2 7.50 -12.19 -4.02
C ALA A 2 8.37 -10.95 -4.35
N GLY A 3 8.91 -10.84 -5.57
CA GLY A 3 9.67 -9.68 -6.06
C GLY A 3 8.83 -8.50 -6.55
N ASP A 4 7.52 -8.66 -6.76
CA ASP A 4 6.70 -7.58 -7.34
C ASP A 4 6.53 -6.39 -6.37
N LEU A 5 6.33 -6.68 -5.07
CA LEU A 5 6.11 -5.63 -4.07
C LEU A 5 7.37 -4.81 -3.81
N ARG A 6 8.52 -5.47 -3.63
CA ARG A 6 9.80 -4.79 -3.40
C ARG A 6 10.14 -3.82 -4.53
N ARG A 7 9.91 -4.23 -5.78
CA ARG A 7 10.09 -3.37 -6.96
C ARG A 7 9.13 -2.17 -6.97
N ILE A 8 7.86 -2.38 -6.62
CA ILE A 8 6.87 -1.30 -6.52
C ILE A 8 7.30 -0.28 -5.46
N LEU A 9 7.73 -0.75 -4.29
CA LEU A 9 8.21 0.11 -3.21
C LEU A 9 9.49 0.87 -3.59
N GLY A 10 10.41 0.22 -4.33
CA GLY A 10 11.60 0.87 -4.89
C GLY A 10 11.25 2.02 -5.85
N ASN A 11 10.27 1.83 -6.75
CA ASN A 11 9.79 2.90 -7.64
C ASN A 11 9.09 4.06 -6.90
N LEU A 12 8.75 3.86 -5.62
CA LEU A 12 8.12 4.86 -4.76
C LEU A 12 9.13 5.48 -3.78
N ASP A 13 10.42 5.15 -3.84
CA ASP A 13 11.45 5.55 -2.88
C ASP A 13 11.06 5.26 -1.43
N ILE A 14 10.53 4.05 -1.18
CA ILE A 14 10.14 3.52 0.15
C ILE A 14 10.43 2.01 0.22
N GLU A 15 11.55 1.57 -0.36
CA GLU A 15 11.94 0.16 -0.36
C GLU A 15 12.26 -0.34 1.05
N GLU A 16 12.70 0.54 1.94
CA GLU A 16 13.08 0.22 3.31
C GLU A 16 11.90 -0.32 4.15
N GLU A 17 10.67 0.04 3.79
CA GLU A 17 9.43 -0.46 4.39
C GLU A 17 9.12 -1.92 3.99
N TYR A 18 9.79 -2.47 2.98
CA TYR A 18 9.52 -3.83 2.48
C TYR A 18 9.63 -4.88 3.58
N TYR A 19 10.65 -4.80 4.45
CA TYR A 19 10.84 -5.79 5.51
C TYR A 19 9.71 -5.76 6.54
N LEU A 20 9.21 -4.57 6.90
CA LEU A 20 8.09 -4.42 7.82
C LEU A 20 6.82 -5.04 7.24
N LEU A 21 6.55 -4.77 5.96
CA LEU A 21 5.39 -5.30 5.24
C LEU A 21 5.50 -6.82 5.04
N ALA A 22 6.66 -7.32 4.63
CA ALA A 22 6.90 -8.74 4.41
C ALA A 22 6.80 -9.54 5.72
N ASN A 23 7.33 -9.02 6.82
CA ASN A 23 7.21 -9.66 8.14
C ASN A 23 5.76 -9.69 8.65
N ALA A 24 4.93 -8.75 8.22
CA ALA A 24 3.49 -8.74 8.45
C ALA A 24 2.69 -9.61 7.46
N GLY A 25 3.37 -10.31 6.54
CA GLY A 25 2.75 -11.22 5.56
C GLY A 25 2.37 -10.57 4.23
N PHE A 26 2.68 -9.29 4.02
CA PHE A 26 2.45 -8.58 2.76
C PHE A 26 3.69 -8.68 1.87
N THR A 27 3.70 -9.65 0.96
CA THR A 27 4.81 -9.88 0.00
C THR A 27 4.42 -9.61 -1.45
N THR A 28 3.14 -9.35 -1.70
CA THR A 28 2.59 -9.10 -3.03
C THR A 28 1.64 -7.90 -3.00
N MET A 29 1.44 -7.25 -4.15
CA MET A 29 0.50 -6.14 -4.26
C MET A 29 -0.93 -6.55 -3.90
N VAL A 30 -1.34 -7.77 -4.28
CA VAL A 30 -2.67 -8.32 -3.98
C VAL A 30 -2.90 -8.48 -2.48
N GLN A 31 -1.88 -8.88 -1.71
CA GLN A 31 -1.98 -8.93 -0.25
C GLN A 31 -2.02 -7.51 0.32
N LEU A 32 -1.18 -6.61 -0.20
CA LEU A 32 -1.07 -5.23 0.26
C LEU A 32 -2.39 -4.47 0.11
N THR A 33 -3.24 -4.80 -0.86
CA THR A 33 -4.57 -4.14 -0.97
C THR A 33 -5.41 -4.29 0.29
N ARG A 34 -5.15 -5.27 1.15
CA ARG A 34 -5.90 -5.54 2.39
C ARG A 34 -5.38 -4.77 3.61
N ILE A 35 -4.21 -4.16 3.53
CA ILE A 35 -3.64 -3.42 4.65
C ILE A 35 -4.46 -2.16 4.95
N THR A 36 -4.67 -1.85 6.22
CA THR A 36 -5.33 -0.61 6.66
C THR A 36 -4.30 0.45 7.04
N GLU A 37 -4.75 1.71 7.13
CA GLU A 37 -3.92 2.80 7.70
C GLU A 37 -3.47 2.48 9.12
N GLN A 38 -4.34 1.85 9.92
CA GLN A 38 -4.03 1.46 11.29
C GLN A 38 -2.96 0.37 11.34
N ASP A 39 -3.02 -0.62 10.45
CA ASP A 39 -1.99 -1.66 10.36
C ASP A 39 -0.62 -1.05 10.05
N MET A 40 -0.55 -0.13 9.07
CA MET A 40 0.70 0.55 8.75
C MET A 40 1.21 1.43 9.91
N ALA A 41 0.30 2.07 10.65
CA ALA A 41 0.67 2.81 11.86
C ALA A 41 1.25 1.87 12.94
N ASN A 42 0.64 0.69 13.15
CA ASN A 42 1.10 -0.32 14.11
C ASN A 42 2.46 -0.92 13.70
N LEU A 43 2.75 -0.99 12.39
CA LEU A 43 4.06 -1.38 11.84
C LEU A 43 5.12 -0.26 11.94
N ASN A 44 4.81 0.88 12.55
CA ASN A 44 5.67 2.06 12.65
C ASN A 44 6.10 2.65 11.28
N ILE A 45 5.30 2.44 10.24
CA ILE A 45 5.56 3.04 8.93
C ILE A 45 5.33 4.55 9.02
N ARG A 46 6.23 5.35 8.43
CA ARG A 46 6.14 6.82 8.45
C ARG A 46 4.93 7.30 7.64
N LEU A 47 4.32 8.40 8.07
CA LEU A 47 3.12 8.96 7.41
C LEU A 47 3.32 9.22 5.90
N GLY A 48 4.50 9.69 5.50
CA GLY A 48 4.84 9.90 4.09
C GLY A 48 4.81 8.61 3.27
N ALA A 49 5.39 7.53 3.80
CA ALA A 49 5.38 6.21 3.16
C ALA A 49 3.98 5.61 3.12
N ARG A 50 3.18 5.77 4.19
CA ARG A 50 1.78 5.34 4.23
C ARG A 50 0.96 5.94 3.09
N ARG A 51 1.08 7.25 2.84
CA ARG A 51 0.39 7.91 1.73
C ARG A 51 0.82 7.38 0.36
N LYS A 52 2.11 7.08 0.17
CA LYS A 52 2.62 6.45 -1.06
C LYS A 52 2.04 5.03 -1.24
N ILE A 53 2.01 4.24 -0.18
CA ILE A 53 1.42 2.89 -0.18
C ILE A 53 -0.07 2.96 -0.48
N GLN A 54 -0.83 3.82 0.19
CA GLN A 54 -2.26 4.03 -0.08
C GLN A 54 -2.51 4.46 -1.52
N ARG A 55 -1.66 5.34 -2.07
CA ARG A 55 -1.75 5.76 -3.47
C ARG A 55 -1.50 4.59 -4.42
N ALA A 56 -0.50 3.76 -4.14
CA ALA A 56 -0.20 2.58 -4.93
C ALA A 56 -1.35 1.56 -4.91
N ILE A 57 -1.96 1.34 -3.73
CA ILE A 57 -3.15 0.50 -3.57
C ILE A 57 -4.30 1.08 -4.39
N ALA A 58 -4.62 2.36 -4.21
CA ALA A 58 -5.71 3.02 -4.94
C ALA A 58 -5.50 2.89 -6.46
N HIS A 59 -4.28 3.14 -6.95
CA HIS A 59 -3.94 3.00 -8.37
C HIS A 59 -4.10 1.56 -8.86
N SER A 60 -3.66 0.54 -8.10
CA SER A 60 -3.87 -0.87 -8.45
C SER A 60 -5.34 -1.28 -8.53
N LEU A 61 -6.21 -0.55 -7.82
CA LEU A 61 -7.65 -0.74 -7.80
C LEU A 61 -8.37 0.14 -8.84
N GLY A 62 -7.63 0.79 -9.75
CA GLY A 62 -8.19 1.62 -10.82
C GLY A 62 -8.60 3.03 -10.39
N TRP A 63 -8.16 3.51 -9.22
CA TRP A 63 -8.44 4.87 -8.77
C TRP A 63 -7.60 5.90 -9.54
N PRO A 64 -8.21 6.96 -10.11
CA PRO A 64 -7.47 7.97 -10.86
C PRO A 64 -6.42 8.72 -10.03
N ALA A 65 -5.22 8.91 -10.58
CA ALA A 65 -4.14 9.64 -9.93
C ALA A 65 -4.49 11.12 -9.64
N ALA A 66 -5.31 11.73 -10.49
CA ALA A 66 -5.77 13.11 -10.34
C ALA A 66 -6.77 13.31 -9.20
N LYS A 67 -7.37 12.23 -8.67
CA LYS A 67 -8.28 12.33 -7.53
C LYS A 67 -7.51 12.33 -6.20
N PRO A 68 -8.08 12.91 -5.13
CA PRO A 68 -7.57 12.72 -3.76
C PRO A 68 -7.45 11.22 -3.42
N LEU A 69 -6.70 10.89 -2.37
CA LEU A 69 -6.71 9.51 -1.86
C LEU A 69 -8.15 9.11 -1.51
N PRO A 70 -8.59 7.90 -1.92
CA PRO A 70 -9.93 7.44 -1.59
C PRO A 70 -10.08 7.32 -0.08
N SER A 71 -11.27 7.63 0.43
CA SER A 71 -11.66 7.29 1.80
C SER A 71 -11.68 5.77 1.99
N GLU A 72 -11.61 5.30 3.23
CA GLU A 72 -11.70 3.87 3.55
C GLU A 72 -13.00 3.24 3.00
N ALA A 73 -14.10 3.99 3.01
CA ALA A 73 -15.37 3.55 2.45
C ALA A 73 -15.30 3.35 0.92
N GLU A 74 -14.62 4.23 0.18
CA GLU A 74 -14.40 4.09 -1.26
C GLU A 74 -13.45 2.95 -1.57
N LEU A 75 -12.36 2.83 -0.81
CA LEU A 75 -11.39 1.75 -0.96
C LEU A 75 -12.05 0.37 -0.78
N ASN A 76 -12.94 0.24 0.21
CA ASN A 76 -13.71 -0.97 0.44
C ASN A 76 -14.73 -1.30 -0.66
N ARG A 77 -15.19 -0.31 -1.45
CA ARG A 77 -16.02 -0.58 -2.63
C ARG A 77 -15.19 -1.13 -3.79
N LEU A 78 -13.93 -0.69 -3.92
CA LEU A 78 -13.02 -1.15 -4.98
C LEU A 78 -12.41 -2.53 -4.72
N ARG A 79 -12.38 -2.98 -3.45
CA ARG A 79 -11.88 -4.30 -3.04
C ARG A 79 -12.88 -5.45 -3.27
N LYS A 80 -14.16 -5.14 -3.56
CA LYS A 80 -15.24 -6.12 -3.79
C LYS A 80 -15.17 -6.70 -5.20
#